data_AF-A0A2V6IR31-F1
#
_entry.id   AF-A0A2V6IR31-F1
#
_cell.length_a   1.000
_cell.length_b   1.000
_cell.length_c   1.000
_cell.angle_alpha   90.00
_cell.angle_beta   90.00
_cell.angle_gamma   90.00
#
_symmetry.space_group_name_H-M   'P 1'
#
loop_
_entity.id
_entity.type
_entity.pdbx_description
1 polymer ?
#
loop_
_entity_poly.entity_id
_entity_poly.type
_entity_poly.pdbx_seq_one_letter_code
_entity_poly.pdbx_strand_id
1 'polypeptide(L)'
;MRAKAYSEAMGNLAARFPEDVECQVFYALALIGTASPSDKTHANEKKAAALLEPLFQKHPQHPGIPHYLIHACDNSEMANRGLAPAQVYSEIAPSAPHALHMPSHIYTRLGMWEQCIASNVAARKAAHVQGDIGEELHAMDYLTYAYLQFGRDAEAAGVLADLHGISGLQADMFKIGYAASAMPVRYAIERRKWAEAAQLEPMAGTQPHVSAITIWARAIGLARSGNPVAARRELDRLEDAHKKLAGDDYWTTQVHVQCS
;
A
#
# COMPACT_ATOMS: atom_id res chain seq x y z
N MET A 1 -11.33 16.12 11.42
CA MET A 1 -12.62 16.76 11.72
C MET A 1 -13.69 16.51 10.64
N ARG A 2 -13.43 16.76 9.34
CA ARG A 2 -14.44 16.50 8.28
C ARG A 2 -14.76 15.02 8.01
N ALA A 3 -13.74 14.16 7.89
CA ALA A 3 -13.96 12.73 7.62
C ALA A 3 -14.70 12.01 8.76
N LYS A 4 -14.38 12.32 10.03
CA LYS A 4 -15.10 11.79 11.20
C LYS A 4 -16.58 12.21 11.21
N ALA A 5 -16.86 13.49 10.98
CA ALA A 5 -18.25 13.97 10.87
C ALA A 5 -19.01 13.30 9.71
N TYR A 6 -18.34 13.06 8.57
CA TYR A 6 -18.92 12.28 7.47
C TYR A 6 -19.23 10.84 7.89
N SER A 7 -18.32 10.15 8.58
CA SER A 7 -18.56 8.80 9.08
C SER A 7 -19.70 8.72 10.09
N GLU A 8 -19.86 9.71 10.96
CA GLU A 8 -20.99 9.81 11.89
C GLU A 8 -22.31 10.02 11.13
N ALA A 9 -22.33 10.93 10.16
CA ALA A 9 -23.50 11.18 9.32
C ALA A 9 -23.91 9.94 8.51
N MET A 10 -22.95 9.23 7.92
CA MET A 10 -23.21 7.96 7.23
C MET A 10 -23.72 6.88 8.18
N GLY A 11 -23.23 6.83 9.41
CA GLY A 11 -23.76 5.92 10.44
C GLY A 11 -25.22 6.20 10.78
N ASN A 12 -25.60 7.47 10.90
CA ASN A 12 -26.99 7.87 11.12
C ASN A 12 -27.88 7.52 9.91
N LEU A 13 -27.37 7.67 8.70
CA LEU A 13 -28.10 7.32 7.48
C LEU A 13 -28.32 5.81 7.39
N ALA A 14 -27.27 5.00 7.61
CA ALA A 14 -27.36 3.54 7.63
C ALA A 14 -28.31 3.03 8.73
N ALA A 15 -28.35 3.68 9.90
CA ALA A 15 -29.30 3.34 10.96
C ALA A 15 -30.76 3.67 10.60
N ARG A 16 -30.98 4.77 9.86
CA ARG A 16 -32.31 5.17 9.39
C ARG A 16 -32.83 4.29 8.24
N PHE A 17 -31.91 3.76 7.43
CA PHE A 17 -32.22 2.93 6.27
C PHE A 17 -31.47 1.58 6.33
N PRO A 18 -31.83 0.67 7.27
CA PRO A 18 -31.09 -0.57 7.49
C PRO A 18 -31.15 -1.55 6.31
N GLU A 19 -32.22 -1.51 5.52
CA GLU A 19 -32.41 -2.38 4.35
C GLU A 19 -31.84 -1.79 3.04
N ASP A 20 -31.37 -0.54 3.07
CA ASP A 20 -30.76 0.11 1.90
C ASP A 20 -29.29 -0.31 1.79
N VAL A 21 -28.98 -1.12 0.77
CA VAL A 21 -27.64 -1.68 0.54
C VAL A 21 -26.60 -0.59 0.39
N GLU A 22 -26.89 0.47 -0.36
CA GLU A 22 -25.92 1.55 -0.61
C GLU A 22 -25.62 2.32 0.68
N CYS A 23 -26.63 2.58 1.51
CA CYS A 23 -26.43 3.22 2.81
C CYS A 23 -25.47 2.41 3.69
N GLN A 24 -25.61 1.08 3.73
CA GLN A 24 -24.70 0.22 4.49
C GLN A 24 -23.29 0.20 3.87
N VAL A 25 -23.20 0.10 2.55
CA VAL A 25 -21.93 0.05 1.81
C VAL A 25 -21.12 1.34 1.97
N PHE A 26 -21.75 2.51 1.82
CA PHE A 26 -21.08 3.79 2.04
C PHE A 26 -20.74 4.04 3.51
N TYR A 27 -21.53 3.51 4.46
CA TYR A 27 -21.14 3.58 5.87
C TYR A 27 -19.91 2.72 6.17
N ALA A 28 -19.84 1.51 5.61
CA ALA A 28 -18.65 0.67 5.71
C ALA A 28 -17.41 1.36 5.11
N LEU A 29 -17.55 2.01 3.95
CA LEU A 29 -16.47 2.83 3.38
C LEU A 29 -16.04 3.96 4.33
N ALA A 30 -17.00 4.66 4.94
CA ALA A 30 -16.68 5.76 5.84
C ALA A 30 -15.96 5.28 7.11
N LEU A 31 -16.33 4.10 7.64
CA LEU A 31 -15.62 3.46 8.75
C LEU A 31 -14.17 3.15 8.39
N ILE A 32 -13.94 2.53 7.22
CA ILE A 32 -12.60 2.20 6.72
C ILE A 32 -11.78 3.48 6.50
N GLY A 33 -12.34 4.46 5.79
CA GLY A 33 -11.67 5.72 5.49
C GLY A 33 -11.38 6.61 6.70
N THR A 34 -11.94 6.29 7.87
CA THR A 34 -11.67 6.97 9.15
C THR A 34 -11.01 6.08 10.19
N ALA A 35 -10.68 4.84 9.86
CA ALA A 35 -9.93 3.96 10.72
C ALA A 35 -8.56 4.59 11.04
N SER A 36 -8.16 4.50 12.31
CA SER A 36 -6.87 5.03 12.73
C SER A 36 -5.78 4.04 12.38
N PRO A 37 -4.74 4.42 11.63
CA PRO A 37 -3.61 3.52 11.37
C PRO A 37 -2.85 3.08 12.63
N SER A 38 -3.08 3.75 13.77
CA SER A 38 -2.53 3.39 15.08
C SER A 38 -3.45 2.49 15.92
N ASP A 39 -4.69 2.24 15.50
CA ASP A 39 -5.62 1.35 16.20
C ASP A 39 -5.28 -0.11 15.92
N LYS A 40 -4.66 -0.76 16.91
CA LYS A 40 -4.29 -2.18 16.82
C LYS A 40 -5.48 -3.14 17.02
N THR A 41 -6.65 -2.63 17.39
CA THR A 41 -7.86 -3.44 17.57
C THR A 41 -8.65 -3.63 16.27
N HIS A 42 -8.36 -2.81 15.24
CA HIS A 42 -9.06 -2.78 13.95
C HIS A 42 -10.57 -2.62 14.13
N ALA A 43 -11.01 -1.76 15.05
CA ALA A 43 -12.41 -1.71 15.46
C ALA A 43 -13.34 -1.26 14.33
N ASN A 44 -12.94 -0.25 13.57
CA ASN A 44 -13.72 0.26 12.44
C ASN A 44 -13.75 -0.75 11.30
N GLU A 45 -12.63 -1.39 11.01
CA GLU A 45 -12.49 -2.40 9.98
C GLU A 45 -13.34 -3.63 10.30
N LYS A 46 -13.31 -4.13 11.55
CA LYS A 46 -14.17 -5.22 12.01
C LYS A 46 -15.64 -4.88 11.88
N LYS A 47 -16.02 -3.65 12.22
CA LYS A 47 -17.38 -3.16 12.06
C LYS A 47 -17.80 -3.09 10.60
N ALA A 48 -16.94 -2.58 9.72
CA ALA A 48 -17.17 -2.55 8.28
C ALA A 48 -17.33 -3.96 7.70
N ALA A 49 -16.45 -4.89 8.06
CA ALA A 49 -16.54 -6.29 7.62
C ALA A 49 -17.86 -6.94 8.08
N ALA A 50 -18.26 -6.74 9.34
CA ALA A 50 -19.52 -7.28 9.87
C ALA A 50 -20.77 -6.74 9.16
N LEU A 51 -20.74 -5.49 8.67
CA LEU A 51 -21.80 -4.93 7.84
C LEU A 51 -21.82 -5.53 6.43
N LEU A 52 -20.64 -5.72 5.83
CA LEU A 52 -20.51 -6.10 4.43
C LEU A 52 -20.61 -7.60 4.17
N GLU A 53 -20.20 -8.47 5.10
CA GLU A 53 -20.20 -9.93 4.90
C GLU A 53 -21.59 -10.50 4.59
N PRO A 54 -22.67 -10.15 5.32
CA PRO A 54 -24.03 -10.58 4.95
C PRO A 54 -24.50 -10.03 3.60
N LEU A 55 -24.08 -8.80 3.25
CA LEU A 55 -24.43 -8.18 1.96
C LEU A 55 -23.69 -8.86 0.82
N PHE A 56 -22.45 -9.31 1.03
CA PHE A 56 -21.68 -10.05 0.03
C PHE A 56 -22.35 -11.36 -0.35
N GLN A 57 -22.95 -12.07 0.61
CA GLN A 57 -23.70 -13.29 0.32
C GLN A 57 -24.94 -13.03 -0.55
N LYS A 58 -25.58 -11.87 -0.39
CA LYS A 58 -26.78 -11.49 -1.14
C LYS A 58 -26.46 -10.82 -2.49
N HIS A 59 -25.36 -10.07 -2.55
CA HIS A 59 -24.98 -9.23 -3.67
C HIS A 59 -23.50 -9.41 -4.04
N PRO A 60 -23.05 -10.62 -4.40
CA PRO A 60 -21.63 -10.92 -4.61
C PRO A 60 -21.01 -10.16 -5.79
N GLN A 61 -21.83 -9.71 -6.74
CA GLN A 61 -21.42 -8.97 -7.94
C GLN A 61 -21.48 -7.44 -7.77
N HIS A 62 -21.89 -6.94 -6.59
CA HIS A 62 -21.91 -5.50 -6.34
C HIS A 62 -20.48 -4.98 -6.17
N PRO A 63 -19.98 -4.04 -6.97
CA PRO A 63 -18.54 -3.71 -7.00
C PRO A 63 -18.03 -3.12 -5.68
N GLY A 64 -18.85 -2.37 -4.94
CA GLY A 64 -18.41 -1.76 -3.67
C GLY A 64 -18.24 -2.77 -2.53
N ILE A 65 -18.98 -3.89 -2.53
CA ILE A 65 -18.99 -4.81 -1.39
C ILE A 65 -17.69 -5.61 -1.26
N PRO A 66 -17.25 -6.38 -2.27
CA PRO A 66 -15.99 -7.12 -2.17
C PRO A 66 -14.80 -6.18 -2.11
N HIS A 67 -14.87 -5.01 -2.77
CA HIS A 67 -13.84 -3.98 -2.66
C HIS A 67 -13.62 -3.51 -1.21
N TYR A 68 -14.69 -3.11 -0.53
CA TYR A 68 -14.57 -2.60 0.84
C TYR A 68 -14.32 -3.73 1.85
N LEU A 69 -14.73 -4.97 1.57
CA LEU A 69 -14.31 -6.13 2.35
C LEU A 69 -12.81 -6.38 2.25
N ILE A 70 -12.22 -6.27 1.05
CA ILE A 70 -10.76 -6.38 0.89
C ILE A 70 -10.05 -5.33 1.75
N HIS A 71 -10.46 -4.06 1.69
CA HIS A 71 -9.86 -3.02 2.53
C HIS A 71 -10.05 -3.27 4.03
N ALA A 72 -11.26 -3.66 4.46
CA ALA A 72 -11.52 -3.97 5.86
C ALA A 72 -10.68 -5.15 6.35
N CYS A 73 -10.41 -6.13 5.50
CA CYS A 73 -9.67 -7.33 5.85
C CYS A 73 -8.16 -7.26 5.57
N ASP A 74 -7.62 -6.13 5.09
CA ASP A 74 -6.18 -5.95 4.81
C ASP A 74 -5.35 -5.72 6.09
N ASN A 75 -5.42 -6.70 6.99
CA ASN A 75 -4.62 -6.80 8.20
C ASN A 75 -4.39 -8.27 8.53
N SER A 76 -3.38 -8.54 9.36
CA SER A 76 -2.97 -9.92 9.69
C SER A 76 -4.06 -10.74 10.38
N GLU A 77 -4.94 -10.08 11.15
CA GLU A 77 -6.01 -10.75 11.90
C GLU A 77 -7.15 -11.24 10.99
N MET A 78 -7.51 -10.44 9.98
CA MET A 78 -8.71 -10.68 9.17
C MET A 78 -8.43 -11.11 7.72
N ALA A 79 -7.17 -11.21 7.29
CA ALA A 79 -6.82 -11.52 5.90
C ALA A 79 -7.59 -12.72 5.31
N ASN A 80 -7.78 -13.80 6.07
CA ASN A 80 -8.53 -14.98 5.62
C ASN A 80 -10.00 -14.65 5.24
N ARG A 81 -10.63 -13.69 5.91
CA ARG A 81 -12.01 -13.26 5.62
C ARG A 81 -12.10 -12.50 4.28
N GLY A 82 -11.01 -11.85 3.87
CA GLY A 82 -10.93 -11.11 2.61
C GLY A 82 -10.68 -11.99 1.38
N LEU A 83 -10.38 -13.29 1.54
CA LEU A 83 -9.99 -14.15 0.41
C LEU A 83 -11.11 -14.36 -0.60
N ALA A 84 -12.33 -14.68 -0.15
CA ALA A 84 -13.47 -14.87 -1.06
C ALA A 84 -13.84 -13.57 -1.81
N PRO A 85 -13.91 -12.39 -1.15
CA PRO A 85 -14.01 -11.10 -1.84
C PRO A 85 -12.91 -10.85 -2.88
N ALA A 86 -11.65 -11.12 -2.52
CA ALA A 86 -10.49 -10.95 -3.41
C ALA A 86 -10.60 -11.82 -4.68
N GLN A 87 -11.09 -13.05 -4.55
CA GLN A 87 -11.22 -13.98 -5.68
C GLN A 87 -12.24 -13.54 -6.72
N VAL A 88 -13.28 -12.80 -6.34
CA VAL A 88 -14.35 -12.39 -7.27
C VAL A 88 -14.19 -10.95 -7.78
N TYR A 89 -13.49 -10.08 -7.05
CA TYR A 89 -13.53 -8.64 -7.33
C TYR A 89 -12.95 -8.27 -8.70
N SER A 90 -11.85 -8.92 -9.12
CA SER A 90 -11.22 -8.67 -10.41
C SER A 90 -12.12 -9.06 -11.60
N GLU A 91 -13.04 -10.00 -11.42
CA GLU A 91 -14.00 -10.42 -12.44
C GLU A 91 -15.15 -9.41 -12.62
N ILE A 92 -15.47 -8.63 -11.58
CA ILE A 92 -16.56 -7.65 -11.59
C ILE A 92 -16.19 -6.41 -12.42
N ALA A 93 -14.93 -5.98 -12.37
CA ALA A 93 -14.42 -4.81 -13.10
C ALA A 93 -13.09 -5.11 -13.80
N PRO A 94 -13.09 -6.00 -14.81
CA PRO A 94 -11.86 -6.56 -15.39
C PRO A 94 -11.04 -5.57 -16.23
N SER A 95 -11.56 -4.38 -16.51
CA SER A 95 -10.85 -3.31 -17.20
C SER A 95 -10.32 -2.21 -16.26
N ALA A 96 -10.68 -2.22 -14.97
CA ALA A 96 -10.25 -1.20 -14.03
C ALA A 96 -8.92 -1.61 -13.38
N PRO A 97 -7.83 -0.84 -13.56
CA PRO A 97 -6.53 -1.20 -12.99
C PRO A 97 -6.58 -1.39 -11.48
N HIS A 98 -7.27 -0.48 -10.78
CA HIS A 98 -7.49 -0.58 -9.33
C HIS A 98 -8.20 -1.87 -8.94
N ALA A 99 -9.28 -2.26 -9.65
CA ALA A 99 -10.02 -3.48 -9.32
C ALA A 99 -9.21 -4.75 -9.57
N LEU A 100 -8.37 -4.75 -10.61
CA LEU A 100 -7.42 -5.83 -10.88
C LEU A 100 -6.30 -5.90 -9.84
N HIS A 101 -5.93 -4.78 -9.23
CA HIS A 101 -4.89 -4.69 -8.21
C HIS A 101 -5.37 -5.15 -6.83
N MET A 102 -6.56 -4.72 -6.41
CA MET A 102 -7.07 -4.88 -5.05
C MET A 102 -6.95 -6.30 -4.46
N PRO A 103 -7.21 -7.41 -5.20
CA PRO A 103 -7.04 -8.76 -4.65
C PRO A 103 -5.63 -9.03 -4.08
N SER A 104 -4.61 -8.39 -4.65
CA SER A 104 -3.22 -8.56 -4.24
C SER A 104 -2.90 -8.10 -2.82
N HIS A 105 -3.72 -7.23 -2.22
CA HIS A 105 -3.62 -6.88 -0.81
C HIS A 105 -3.78 -8.12 0.06
N ILE A 106 -4.86 -8.88 -0.14
CA ILE A 106 -5.12 -10.12 0.60
C ILE A 106 -4.11 -11.21 0.24
N TYR A 107 -3.78 -11.37 -1.03
CA TYR A 107 -2.81 -12.38 -1.46
C TYR A 107 -1.43 -12.15 -0.82
N THR A 108 -0.99 -10.90 -0.71
CA THR A 108 0.25 -10.53 -0.03
C THR A 108 0.21 -10.89 1.46
N ARG A 109 -0.91 -10.62 2.16
CA ARG A 109 -1.07 -11.00 3.57
C ARG A 109 -1.04 -12.50 3.80
N LEU A 110 -1.54 -13.29 2.85
CA LEU A 110 -1.63 -14.74 2.94
C LEU A 110 -0.43 -15.48 2.32
N GLY A 111 0.55 -14.77 1.77
CA GLY A 111 1.70 -15.37 1.09
C GLY A 111 1.35 -16.08 -0.22
N MET A 112 0.22 -15.71 -0.84
CA MET A 112 -0.27 -16.24 -2.12
C MET A 112 0.42 -15.53 -3.28
N TRP A 113 1.74 -15.72 -3.41
CA TRP A 113 2.60 -14.92 -4.29
C TRP A 113 2.26 -15.06 -5.77
N GLU A 114 1.90 -16.26 -6.24
CA GLU A 114 1.52 -16.47 -7.64
C GLU A 114 0.27 -15.67 -8.01
N GLN A 115 -0.74 -15.66 -7.14
CA GLN A 115 -1.97 -14.90 -7.31
C GLN A 115 -1.70 -13.39 -7.22
N CYS A 116 -0.85 -12.96 -6.29
CA CYS A 116 -0.40 -11.57 -6.18
C CYS A 116 0.27 -11.09 -7.48
N ILE A 117 1.18 -11.90 -8.04
CA ILE A 117 1.86 -11.61 -9.31
C ILE A 117 0.84 -11.53 -10.44
N ALA A 118 -0.06 -12.51 -10.59
CA ALA A 118 -1.05 -12.53 -11.66
C ALA A 118 -1.96 -11.28 -11.63
N SER A 119 -2.46 -10.93 -10.43
CA SER A 119 -3.30 -9.75 -10.18
C SER A 119 -2.59 -8.46 -10.62
N ASN A 120 -1.33 -8.28 -10.21
CA ASN A 120 -0.59 -7.05 -10.51
C ASN A 120 -0.05 -6.97 -11.94
N VAL A 121 0.25 -8.10 -12.59
CA VAL A 121 0.56 -8.10 -14.03
C VAL A 121 -0.66 -7.61 -14.82
N ALA A 122 -1.86 -8.07 -14.49
CA ALA A 122 -3.09 -7.61 -15.12
C ALA A 122 -3.35 -6.11 -14.84
N ALA A 123 -3.22 -5.68 -13.57
CA ALA A 123 -3.40 -4.29 -13.17
C ALA A 123 -2.42 -3.36 -13.87
N ARG A 124 -1.12 -3.69 -13.87
CA ARG A 124 -0.06 -2.94 -14.56
C ARG A 124 -0.38 -2.77 -16.04
N LYS A 125 -0.77 -3.86 -16.72
CA LYS A 125 -1.13 -3.83 -18.14
C LYS A 125 -2.32 -2.90 -18.41
N ALA A 126 -3.37 -2.98 -17.58
CA ALA A 126 -4.54 -2.12 -17.73
C ALA A 126 -4.21 -0.64 -17.48
N ALA A 127 -3.42 -0.35 -16.44
CA ALA A 127 -2.97 1.00 -16.10
C ALA A 127 -2.14 1.62 -17.25
N HIS A 128 -1.21 0.84 -17.80
CA HIS A 128 -0.38 1.27 -18.92
C HIS A 128 -1.21 1.66 -20.14
N VAL A 129 -2.19 0.83 -20.52
CA VAL A 129 -3.10 1.11 -21.64
C VAL A 129 -3.91 2.39 -21.41
N GLN A 130 -4.23 2.70 -20.16
CA GLN A 130 -5.01 3.89 -19.79
C GLN A 130 -4.14 5.14 -19.55
N GLY A 131 -2.80 5.00 -19.55
CA GLY A 131 -1.89 6.08 -19.18
C GLY A 131 -1.95 6.45 -17.69
N ASP A 132 -2.45 5.56 -16.82
CA ASP A 132 -2.51 5.78 -15.38
C ASP A 132 -1.19 5.35 -14.72
N ILE A 133 -0.22 6.28 -14.72
CA ILE A 133 1.10 6.06 -14.11
C ILE A 133 0.99 5.76 -12.61
N GLY A 134 -0.02 6.31 -11.92
CA GLY A 134 -0.21 6.08 -10.49
C GLY A 134 -0.55 4.62 -10.21
N GLU A 135 -1.56 4.09 -10.89
CA GLU A 135 -1.94 2.67 -10.78
C GLU A 135 -0.85 1.73 -11.33
N GLU A 136 -0.16 2.12 -12.41
CA GLU A 136 0.91 1.30 -12.98
C GLU A 136 2.04 1.10 -11.97
N LEU A 137 2.52 2.18 -11.35
CA LEU A 137 3.57 2.12 -10.34
C LEU A 137 3.12 1.42 -9.05
N HIS A 138 1.85 1.56 -8.67
CA HIS A 138 1.32 0.86 -7.51
C HIS A 138 1.35 -0.66 -7.70
N ALA A 139 0.93 -1.13 -8.88
CA ALA A 139 1.04 -2.54 -9.24
C ALA A 139 2.50 -3.02 -9.34
N MET A 140 3.40 -2.18 -9.85
CA MET A 140 4.84 -2.49 -9.92
C MET A 140 5.51 -2.64 -8.55
N ASP A 141 5.14 -1.86 -7.53
CA ASP A 141 5.66 -2.03 -6.16
C ASP A 141 5.28 -3.41 -5.60
N TYR A 142 4.02 -3.80 -5.75
CA TYR A 142 3.57 -5.14 -5.34
C TYR A 142 4.24 -6.27 -6.14
N LEU A 143 4.44 -6.10 -7.45
CA LEU A 143 5.20 -7.07 -8.24
C LEU A 143 6.63 -7.21 -7.74
N THR A 144 7.30 -6.09 -7.47
CA THR A 144 8.67 -6.10 -6.94
C THR A 144 8.74 -6.89 -5.63
N TYR A 145 7.83 -6.63 -4.71
CA TYR A 145 7.77 -7.36 -3.44
C TYR A 145 7.44 -8.85 -3.64
N ALA A 146 6.42 -9.18 -4.41
CA ALA A 146 6.00 -10.57 -4.62
C ALA A 146 7.07 -11.40 -5.35
N TYR A 147 7.75 -10.83 -6.34
CA TYR A 147 8.88 -11.50 -6.99
C TYR A 147 10.01 -11.79 -6.00
N LEU A 148 10.38 -10.83 -5.15
CA LEU A 148 11.40 -11.02 -4.12
C LEU A 148 11.02 -12.12 -3.12
N GLN A 149 9.77 -12.14 -2.64
CA GLN A 149 9.29 -13.18 -1.71
C GLN A 149 9.22 -14.58 -2.36
N PHE A 150 9.13 -14.65 -3.69
CA PHE A 150 9.16 -15.90 -4.45
C PHE A 150 10.56 -16.28 -4.97
N GLY A 151 11.61 -15.51 -4.63
CA GLY A 151 12.99 -15.75 -5.08
C GLY A 151 13.25 -15.42 -6.56
N ARG A 152 12.35 -14.64 -7.19
CA ARG A 152 12.37 -14.24 -8.61
C ARG A 152 13.10 -12.92 -8.80
N ASP A 153 14.39 -12.90 -8.42
CA ASP A 153 15.24 -11.71 -8.45
C ASP A 153 15.33 -11.06 -9.84
N ALA A 154 15.40 -11.88 -10.90
CA ALA A 154 15.53 -11.38 -12.27
C ALA A 154 14.28 -10.62 -12.73
N GLU A 155 13.08 -11.11 -12.38
CA GLU A 155 11.83 -10.41 -12.68
C GLU A 155 11.68 -9.12 -11.86
N ALA A 156 12.08 -9.13 -10.59
CA ALA A 156 12.13 -7.90 -9.79
C ALA A 156 13.08 -6.86 -10.41
N ALA A 157 14.24 -7.29 -10.91
CA ALA A 157 15.18 -6.42 -11.63
C ALA A 157 14.56 -5.83 -12.92
N GLY A 158 13.76 -6.63 -13.63
CA GLY A 158 13.00 -6.17 -14.80
C GLY A 158 12.02 -5.05 -14.47
N VAL A 159 11.29 -5.16 -13.36
CA VAL A 159 10.39 -4.08 -12.89
C VAL A 159 11.16 -2.79 -12.60
N LEU A 160 12.37 -2.87 -12.02
CA LEU A 160 13.22 -1.70 -11.82
C LEU A 160 13.75 -1.10 -13.13
N ALA A 161 14.11 -1.93 -14.10
CA ALA A 161 14.52 -1.46 -15.41
C ALA A 161 13.38 -0.68 -16.08
N ASP A 162 12.16 -1.18 -15.98
CA ASP A 162 10.96 -0.50 -16.48
C ASP A 162 10.74 0.83 -15.76
N LEU A 163 10.84 0.86 -14.42
CA LEU A 163 10.76 2.09 -13.63
C LEU A 163 11.77 3.15 -14.10
N HIS A 164 13.02 2.78 -14.34
CA HIS A 164 14.06 3.69 -14.82
C HIS A 164 13.79 4.22 -16.24
N GLY A 165 12.97 3.51 -17.03
CA GLY A 165 12.52 3.95 -18.34
C GLY A 165 11.42 5.02 -18.30
N ILE A 166 10.77 5.25 -17.15
CA ILE A 166 9.67 6.21 -17.02
C ILE A 166 10.24 7.61 -16.75
N SER A 167 9.99 8.54 -17.67
CA SER A 167 10.35 9.95 -17.52
C SER A 167 9.23 10.78 -16.88
N GLY A 168 9.58 11.86 -16.16
CA GLY A 168 8.60 12.86 -15.71
C GLY A 168 7.73 12.41 -14.54
N LEU A 169 8.24 11.53 -13.68
CA LEU A 169 7.55 11.09 -12.47
C LEU A 169 7.20 12.27 -11.56
N GLN A 170 5.92 12.39 -11.20
CA GLN A 170 5.41 13.36 -10.24
C GLN A 170 5.70 12.86 -8.82
N ALA A 171 6.94 13.00 -8.38
CA ALA A 171 7.44 12.49 -7.10
C ALA A 171 6.73 13.09 -5.87
N ASP A 172 6.12 14.26 -6.02
CA ASP A 172 5.31 14.94 -5.02
C ASP A 172 3.91 14.32 -4.86
N MET A 173 3.46 13.48 -5.79
CA MET A 173 2.26 12.67 -5.59
C MET A 173 2.63 11.42 -4.79
N PHE A 174 2.06 11.28 -3.58
CA PHE A 174 2.40 10.22 -2.63
C PHE A 174 2.45 8.82 -3.27
N LYS A 175 1.42 8.42 -4.04
CA LYS A 175 1.35 7.10 -4.68
C LYS A 175 2.56 6.84 -5.61
N ILE A 176 2.91 7.84 -6.44
CA ILE A 176 4.01 7.77 -7.41
C ILE A 176 5.36 7.81 -6.69
N GLY A 177 5.58 8.81 -5.83
CA GLY A 177 6.83 8.99 -5.10
C GLY A 177 7.15 7.82 -4.18
N TYR A 178 6.14 7.29 -3.48
CA TYR A 178 6.29 6.12 -2.61
C TYR A 178 6.70 4.89 -3.40
N ALA A 179 5.94 4.50 -4.44
CA ALA A 179 6.24 3.30 -5.23
C ALA A 179 7.63 3.38 -5.89
N ALA A 180 7.95 4.52 -6.51
CA ALA A 180 9.24 4.74 -7.15
C ALA A 180 10.43 4.73 -6.18
N SER A 181 10.22 5.10 -4.91
CA SER A 181 11.25 5.04 -3.87
C SER A 181 11.35 3.66 -3.22
N ALA A 182 10.21 3.00 -2.97
CA ALA A 182 10.13 1.73 -2.26
C ALA A 182 10.67 0.56 -3.10
N MET A 183 10.39 0.51 -4.40
CA MET A 183 10.85 -0.56 -5.28
C MET A 183 12.38 -0.81 -5.25
N PRO A 184 13.25 0.19 -5.51
CA PRO A 184 14.70 -0.03 -5.46
C PRO A 184 15.20 -0.33 -4.03
N VAL A 185 14.56 0.26 -3.01
CA VAL A 185 14.86 -0.05 -1.61
C VAL A 185 14.60 -1.52 -1.28
N ARG A 186 13.41 -2.04 -1.62
CA ARG A 186 13.05 -3.45 -1.41
C ARG A 186 14.04 -4.37 -2.13
N TYR A 187 14.34 -4.08 -3.39
CA TYR A 187 15.25 -4.89 -4.19
C TYR A 187 16.65 -4.99 -3.57
N ALA A 188 17.20 -3.90 -3.05
CA ALA A 188 18.50 -3.92 -2.41
C ALA A 188 18.48 -4.61 -1.02
N ILE A 189 17.49 -4.27 -0.19
CA ILE A 189 17.41 -4.72 1.21
C ILE A 189 17.04 -6.20 1.32
N GLU A 190 16.01 -6.67 0.61
CA GLU A 190 15.55 -8.07 0.68
C GLU A 190 16.64 -9.04 0.18
N ARG A 191 17.41 -8.62 -0.83
CA ARG A 191 18.55 -9.39 -1.37
C ARG A 191 19.85 -9.21 -0.58
N ARG A 192 19.83 -8.41 0.50
CA ARG A 192 21.00 -8.09 1.33
C ARG A 192 22.17 -7.51 0.54
N LYS A 193 21.87 -6.77 -0.54
CA LYS A 193 22.87 -6.12 -1.40
C LYS A 193 23.25 -4.77 -0.79
N TRP A 194 24.02 -4.82 0.28
CA TRP A 194 24.36 -3.63 1.09
C TRP A 194 25.10 -2.55 0.29
N ALA A 195 25.96 -2.96 -0.64
CA ALA A 195 26.64 -2.03 -1.54
C ALA A 195 25.66 -1.30 -2.48
N GLU A 196 24.64 -2.00 -2.99
CA GLU A 196 23.56 -1.39 -3.80
C GLU A 196 22.73 -0.42 -2.93
N ALA A 197 22.33 -0.85 -1.74
CA ALA A 197 21.56 -0.03 -0.80
C ALA A 197 22.31 1.27 -0.42
N ALA A 198 23.64 1.19 -0.23
CA ALA A 198 24.48 2.34 0.09
C ALA A 198 24.59 3.40 -1.02
N GLN A 199 24.19 3.07 -2.26
CA GLN A 199 24.17 4.00 -3.39
C GLN A 199 22.82 4.67 -3.61
N LEU A 200 21.75 4.21 -2.95
CA LEU A 200 20.42 4.78 -3.13
C LEU A 200 20.37 6.24 -2.67
N GLU A 201 19.66 7.08 -3.40
CA GLU A 201 19.42 8.48 -3.04
C GLU A 201 17.91 8.79 -3.09
N PRO A 202 17.38 9.59 -2.15
CA PRO A 202 15.98 10.00 -2.17
C PRO A 202 15.64 10.77 -3.45
N MET A 203 14.47 10.48 -4.03
CA MET A 203 13.97 11.22 -5.18
C MET A 203 13.64 12.66 -4.79
N ALA A 204 14.04 13.63 -5.61
CA ALA A 204 13.72 15.03 -5.34
C ALA A 204 12.19 15.27 -5.42
N GLY A 205 11.64 16.01 -4.47
CA GLY A 205 10.21 16.36 -4.43
C GLY A 205 9.32 15.41 -3.61
N THR A 206 9.83 14.26 -3.15
CA THR A 206 9.06 13.36 -2.29
C THR A 206 8.80 13.93 -0.90
N GLN A 207 7.68 13.54 -0.27
CA GLN A 207 7.38 13.90 1.11
C GLN A 207 8.46 13.38 2.07
N PRO A 208 8.68 14.02 3.25
CA PRO A 208 9.71 13.60 4.19
C PRO A 208 9.63 12.11 4.59
N HIS A 209 8.43 11.57 4.80
CA HIS A 209 8.23 10.15 5.16
C HIS A 209 8.52 9.19 4.00
N VAL A 210 8.36 9.63 2.74
CA VAL A 210 8.74 8.85 1.56
C VAL A 210 10.27 8.85 1.40
N SER A 211 10.89 10.04 1.50
CA SER A 211 12.35 10.17 1.42
C SER A 211 13.06 9.36 2.50
N ALA A 212 12.48 9.28 3.71
CA ALA A 212 13.01 8.54 4.84
C ALA A 212 13.24 7.05 4.53
N ILE A 213 12.39 6.43 3.69
CA ILE A 213 12.53 5.02 3.28
C ILE A 213 13.90 4.79 2.59
N THR A 214 14.26 5.68 1.67
CA THR A 214 15.53 5.58 0.94
C THR A 214 16.73 5.93 1.82
N ILE A 215 16.60 6.96 2.68
CA ILE A 215 17.67 7.35 3.62
C ILE A 215 17.96 6.20 4.60
N TRP A 216 16.92 5.55 5.12
CA TRP A 216 17.03 4.39 6.00
C TRP A 216 17.75 3.22 5.32
N ALA A 217 17.35 2.88 4.09
CA ALA A 217 17.99 1.81 3.33
C ALA A 217 19.48 2.10 3.09
N ARG A 218 19.80 3.35 2.75
CA ARG A 218 21.18 3.81 2.56
C ARG A 218 21.99 3.76 3.85
N ALA A 219 21.41 4.17 4.98
CA ALA A 219 22.05 4.08 6.30
C ALA A 219 22.42 2.62 6.63
N ILE A 220 21.49 1.68 6.42
CA ILE A 220 21.75 0.24 6.59
C ILE A 220 22.85 -0.23 5.66
N GLY A 221 22.77 0.12 4.36
CA GLY A 221 23.77 -0.25 3.37
C GLY A 221 25.17 0.21 3.75
N LEU A 222 25.31 1.47 4.17
CA LEU A 222 26.59 2.05 4.61
C LEU A 222 27.13 1.37 5.87
N ALA A 223 26.27 1.12 6.87
CA ALA A 223 26.67 0.44 8.11
C ALA A 223 27.14 -0.98 7.83
N ARG A 224 26.37 -1.74 7.03
CA ARG A 224 26.69 -3.13 6.66
C ARG A 224 27.86 -3.26 5.70
N SER A 225 28.23 -2.17 5.01
CA SER A 225 29.41 -2.09 4.15
C SER A 225 30.66 -1.57 4.87
N GLY A 226 30.63 -1.44 6.21
CA GLY A 226 31.79 -1.02 7.00
C GLY A 226 32.04 0.49 7.00
N ASN A 227 31.04 1.32 6.68
CA ASN A 227 31.12 2.77 6.72
C ASN A 227 30.18 3.38 7.78
N PRO A 228 30.43 3.13 9.08
CA PRO A 228 29.55 3.57 10.17
C PRO A 228 29.51 5.10 10.33
N VAL A 229 30.56 5.81 9.93
CA VAL A 229 30.60 7.28 9.98
C VAL A 229 29.63 7.87 8.95
N ALA A 230 29.62 7.36 7.71
CA ALA A 230 28.65 7.80 6.71
C ALA A 230 27.23 7.37 7.09
N ALA A 231 27.05 6.16 7.64
CA ALA A 231 25.74 5.72 8.13
C ALA A 231 25.16 6.66 9.20
N ARG A 232 26.00 7.16 10.12
CA ARG A 232 25.56 8.13 11.14
C ARG A 232 25.08 9.45 10.54
N ARG A 233 25.68 9.91 9.45
CA ARG A 233 25.20 11.11 8.73
C ARG A 233 23.83 10.89 8.08
N GLU A 234 23.53 9.66 7.66
CA GLU A 234 22.20 9.32 7.17
C GLU A 234 21.17 9.28 8.32
N LEU A 235 21.57 8.90 9.54
CA LEU A 235 20.70 9.03 10.71
C LEU A 235 20.35 10.50 11.00
N ASP A 236 21.32 11.43 10.87
CA ASP A 236 21.04 12.87 11.00
C ASP A 236 19.99 13.33 9.96
N ARG A 237 20.08 12.82 8.71
CA ARG A 237 19.08 13.08 7.65
C ARG A 237 17.71 12.49 7.97
N LEU A 238 17.64 11.30 8.60
CA LEU A 238 16.39 10.70 9.07
C LEU A 238 15.75 11.53 10.19
N GLU A 239 16.53 11.98 11.16
CA GLU A 239 16.05 12.86 12.22
C GLU A 239 15.50 14.18 11.66
N ASP A 240 16.14 14.74 10.65
CA ASP A 240 15.63 15.94 9.98
C ASP A 240 14.34 15.68 9.19
N ALA A 241 14.19 14.51 8.57
CA ALA A 241 12.93 14.09 7.96
C ALA A 241 11.84 13.92 9.01
N HIS A 242 12.16 13.33 10.16
CA HIS A 242 11.25 13.18 11.30
C HIS A 242 10.77 14.52 11.85
N LYS A 243 11.68 15.48 12.09
CA LYS A 243 11.33 16.82 12.58
C LYS A 243 10.35 17.56 11.64
N LYS A 244 10.47 17.34 10.33
CA LYS A 244 9.57 17.93 9.32
C LYS A 244 8.15 17.33 9.33
N LEU A 245 7.93 16.21 10.02
CA LEU A 245 6.63 15.55 10.18
C LEU A 245 5.88 15.97 11.45
N ALA A 246 6.42 16.93 12.22
CA ALA A 246 5.78 17.41 13.44
C ALA A 246 4.31 17.81 13.19
N GLY A 247 3.40 17.17 13.94
CA GLY A 247 1.95 17.34 13.78
C GLY A 247 1.25 16.23 12.98
N ASP A 248 1.99 15.29 12.39
CA ASP A 248 1.47 14.05 11.83
C ASP A 248 1.91 12.84 12.67
N ASP A 249 1.12 12.49 13.68
CA ASP A 249 1.47 11.47 14.68
C ASP A 249 1.78 10.10 14.04
N TYR A 250 1.09 9.77 12.94
CA TYR A 250 1.28 8.49 12.27
C TYR A 250 2.64 8.43 11.58
N TRP A 251 2.92 9.35 10.66
CA TRP A 251 4.18 9.31 9.91
C TRP A 251 5.39 9.63 10.79
N THR A 252 5.20 10.45 11.82
CA THR A 252 6.21 10.68 12.87
C THR A 252 6.60 9.36 13.54
N THR A 253 5.62 8.54 13.91
CA THR A 253 5.86 7.22 14.51
C THR A 253 6.57 6.28 13.53
N GLN A 254 6.14 6.23 12.26
CA GLN A 254 6.76 5.35 11.26
C GLN A 254 8.23 5.69 11.01
N VAL A 255 8.55 6.98 10.86
CA VAL A 255 9.95 7.41 10.67
C VAL A 255 10.77 7.22 11.95
N HIS A 256 10.17 7.38 13.14
CA HIS A 256 10.89 7.12 14.39
C HIS A 256 11.41 5.68 14.51
N VAL A 257 10.61 4.69 14.05
CA VAL A 257 11.05 3.28 14.00
C VAL A 257 12.29 3.11 13.13
N GLN A 258 12.45 3.91 12.08
CA GLN A 258 13.61 3.86 11.19
C GLN A 258 14.87 4.52 11.80
N CYS A 259 14.71 5.41 12.78
CA CYS A 259 15.81 6.03 13.51
C CYS A 259 16.38 5.16 14.65
N SER A 260 15.63 4.13 15.07
CA SER A 260 15.94 3.28 16.23
C SER A 260 16.79 2.07 15.85
#